data_AF-A0A109MXM2-F1
#
_entry.id   AF-A0A109MXM2-F1
#
_cell.length_a   1.000
_cell.length_b   1.000
_cell.length_c   1.000
_cell.angle_alpha   90.00
_cell.angle_beta   90.00
_cell.angle_gamma   90.00
#
_symmetry.space_group_name_H-M   'P 1'
#
loop_
_entity.id
_entity.type
_entity.pdbx_description
1 polymer ?
#
loop_
_entity_poly.entity_id
_entity_poly.type
_entity_poly.pdbx_seq_one_letter_code
_entity_poly.pdbx_strand_id
1 'polypeptide(L)'
;MNKPDHYHKNGIDVIGFCEAQFSKDELRGFYRINVLKYVTRYQDKNGVEDLEKAEFYLQKLIELEKDLMMGVVLYESNKII
;
A
#
# COMPACT_ATOMS: atom_id res chain seq x y z
N MET A 1 -5.59 -31.61 -14.03
CA MET A 1 -4.53 -30.67 -14.45
C MET A 1 -4.49 -29.55 -13.41
N ASN A 2 -3.39 -29.48 -12.67
CA ASN A 2 -3.26 -28.79 -11.38
C ASN A 2 -3.40 -27.26 -11.52
N LYS A 3 -4.47 -26.68 -10.97
CA LYS A 3 -4.49 -25.25 -10.63
C LYS A 3 -3.65 -25.10 -9.36
N PRO A 4 -2.63 -24.23 -9.33
CA PRO A 4 -2.02 -23.84 -8.06
C PRO A 4 -3.04 -23.04 -7.27
N ASP A 5 -3.51 -23.62 -6.17
CA ASP A 5 -4.45 -23.05 -5.20
C ASP A 5 -3.70 -22.09 -4.25
N HIS A 6 -2.94 -21.15 -4.82
CA HIS A 6 -1.86 -20.44 -4.11
C HIS A 6 -1.97 -18.93 -4.26
N TYR A 7 -3.15 -18.38 -4.02
CA TYR A 7 -3.26 -17.05 -3.47
C TYR A 7 -4.28 -17.16 -2.36
N HIS A 8 -3.77 -17.51 -1.19
CA HIS A 8 -4.50 -17.59 0.06
C HIS A 8 -5.59 -16.52 0.09
N LYS A 9 -6.81 -16.97 0.42
CA LYS A 9 -8.11 -16.30 0.59
C LYS A 9 -8.14 -14.82 1.04
N ASN A 10 -7.02 -14.19 1.37
CA ASN A 10 -6.93 -12.90 2.02
C ASN A 10 -5.98 -11.89 1.36
N GLY A 11 -5.20 -12.13 0.30
CA GLY A 11 -4.43 -11.07 -0.42
C GLY A 11 -3.49 -10.13 0.40
N ILE A 12 -3.32 -10.37 1.70
CA ILE A 12 -2.72 -9.49 2.71
C ILE A 12 -1.26 -9.89 3.03
N ASP A 13 -0.83 -11.06 2.58
CA ASP A 13 0.48 -11.64 2.92
C ASP A 13 1.67 -10.91 2.27
N VAL A 14 1.53 -10.50 1.00
CA VAL A 14 2.59 -9.76 0.29
C VAL A 14 2.76 -8.35 0.83
N ILE A 15 1.67 -7.72 1.25
CA ILE A 15 1.71 -6.34 1.77
C ILE A 15 2.45 -6.32 3.10
N GLY A 16 2.13 -7.25 4.02
CA GLY A 16 2.83 -7.37 5.29
C GLY A 16 4.32 -7.68 5.10
N PHE A 17 4.69 -8.54 4.14
CA PHE A 17 6.09 -8.78 3.79
C PHE A 17 6.78 -7.49 3.32
N CYS A 18 6.18 -6.75 2.39
CA CYS A 18 6.73 -5.47 1.93
C CYS A 18 6.85 -4.47 3.08
N GLU A 19 5.83 -4.31 3.93
CA GLU A 19 5.84 -3.41 5.09
C GLU A 19 6.98 -3.72 6.08
N ALA A 20 7.36 -4.99 6.21
CA ALA A 20 8.45 -5.42 7.06
C ALA A 20 9.85 -5.27 6.44
N GLN A 21 9.97 -5.36 5.12
CA GLN A 21 11.26 -5.46 4.44
C GLN A 21 11.67 -4.22 3.65
N PHE A 22 10.70 -3.44 3.17
CA PHE A 22 10.97 -2.30 2.28
C PHE A 22 11.25 -1.04 3.09
N SER A 23 12.15 -0.21 2.57
CA SER A 23 12.30 1.17 3.02
C SER A 23 11.00 1.96 2.81
N LYS A 24 10.89 3.11 3.46
CA LYS A 24 9.73 3.99 3.35
C LYS A 24 9.52 4.49 1.90
N ASP A 25 10.60 4.74 1.17
CA ASP A 25 10.54 5.16 -0.24
C ASP A 25 10.09 4.02 -1.17
N GLU A 26 10.55 2.80 -0.92
CA GLU A 26 10.10 1.60 -1.65
C GLU A 26 8.61 1.32 -1.37
N LEU A 27 8.16 1.45 -0.12
CA LEU A 27 6.74 1.34 0.22
C LEU A 27 5.89 2.41 -0.46
N ARG A 28 6.37 3.67 -0.48
CA ARG A 28 5.71 4.74 -1.22
C ARG A 28 5.55 4.37 -2.70
N GLY A 29 6.60 3.86 -3.33
CA GLY A 29 6.55 3.38 -4.72
C GLY A 29 5.57 2.22 -4.92
N PHE A 30 5.62 1.22 -4.03
CA PHE A 30 4.75 0.04 -4.03
C PHE A 30 3.27 0.41 -3.93
N TYR A 31 2.90 1.29 -3.00
CA TYR A 31 1.52 1.73 -2.87
C TYR A 31 1.07 2.53 -4.09
N ARG A 32 1.87 3.51 -4.54
CA ARG A 32 1.56 4.35 -5.71
C ARG A 32 1.30 3.54 -6.98
N ILE A 33 2.17 2.57 -7.30
CA ILE A 33 2.01 1.81 -8.55
C ILE A 33 0.78 0.90 -8.49
N ASN A 34 0.42 0.37 -7.32
CA ASN A 34 -0.78 -0.45 -7.18
C ASN A 34 -2.06 0.37 -7.31
N VAL A 35 -2.12 1.58 -6.73
CA VAL A 35 -3.23 2.52 -6.97
C VAL A 35 -3.41 2.74 -8.47
N LEU A 36 -2.34 3.13 -9.17
CA LEU A 36 -2.39 3.38 -10.61
C LEU A 36 -2.84 2.14 -11.38
N LYS A 37 -2.22 0.98 -11.12
CA LYS A 37 -2.54 -0.30 -11.76
C LYS A 37 -4.04 -0.61 -11.70
N TYR A 38 -4.64 -0.47 -10.53
CA TYR A 38 -6.05 -0.82 -10.36
C TYR A 38 -6.99 0.24 -10.95
N VAL A 39 -6.68 1.54 -10.81
CA VAL A 39 -7.43 2.62 -11.46
C VAL A 39 -7.35 2.55 -12.99
N THR A 40 -6.25 2.09 -13.57
CA THR A 40 -6.16 1.96 -15.04
C THR A 40 -6.88 0.73 -15.59
N ARG A 41 -7.10 -0.30 -14.77
CA ARG A 41 -7.54 -1.62 -15.22
C ARG A 41 -9.04 -1.86 -15.02
N TYR A 42 -9.70 -1.05 -14.18
CA TYR A 42 -11.04 -1.36 -13.69
C TYR A 42 -12.07 -1.54 -14.81
N GLN A 43 -12.05 -0.69 -15.85
CA GLN A 43 -13.02 -0.79 -16.95
C GLN A 43 -12.86 -2.07 -17.77
N ASP A 44 -11.62 -2.55 -17.91
CA ASP A 44 -11.27 -3.65 -18.82
C ASP A 44 -11.13 -5.02 -18.12
N LYS A 45 -11.24 -5.07 -16.79
CA LYS A 45 -11.02 -6.31 -16.04
C LYS A 45 -12.05 -6.62 -14.95
N ASN A 46 -11.95 -6.00 -13.78
CA ASN A 46 -12.73 -6.40 -12.60
C ASN A 46 -13.74 -5.36 -12.13
N GLY A 47 -13.92 -4.25 -12.86
CA GLY A 47 -14.85 -3.19 -12.49
C GLY A 47 -14.57 -2.63 -11.09
N VAL A 48 -15.64 -2.48 -10.31
CA VAL A 48 -15.59 -1.87 -8.98
C VAL A 48 -14.60 -2.55 -8.02
N GLU A 49 -14.39 -3.87 -8.13
CA GLU A 49 -13.44 -4.58 -7.25
C GLU A 49 -12.00 -4.06 -7.40
N ASP A 50 -11.61 -3.63 -8.60
CA ASP A 50 -10.31 -2.98 -8.78
C ASP A 50 -10.30 -1.57 -8.16
N LEU A 51 -11.41 -0.83 -8.20
CA LEU A 51 -11.49 0.48 -7.52
C LEU A 51 -11.39 0.34 -6.00
N GLU A 52 -12.01 -0.67 -5.40
CA GLU A 52 -11.89 -0.98 -3.97
C GLU A 52 -10.43 -1.34 -3.60
N LYS A 53 -9.74 -2.08 -4.46
CA LYS A 53 -8.30 -2.32 -4.29
C LYS A 53 -7.51 -1.02 -4.41
N ALA A 54 -7.80 -0.16 -5.38
CA ALA A 54 -7.13 1.13 -5.49
C ALA A 54 -7.31 1.98 -4.21
N GLU A 55 -8.53 2.03 -3.67
CA GLU A 55 -8.82 2.70 -2.41
C GLU A 55 -7.98 2.14 -1.26
N PHE A 56 -7.92 0.82 -1.10
CA PHE A 56 -7.10 0.18 -0.06
C PHE A 56 -5.62 0.61 -0.14
N TYR A 57 -5.02 0.57 -1.34
CA TYR A 57 -3.61 0.96 -1.51
C TYR A 57 -3.40 2.47 -1.31
N LEU A 58 -4.40 3.29 -1.63
CA LEU A 58 -4.36 4.74 -1.37
C LEU A 58 -4.44 5.03 0.14
N GLN A 59 -5.30 4.34 0.88
CA GLN A 59 -5.39 4.46 2.33
C GLN A 59 -4.05 4.09 3.00
N LYS A 60 -3.41 3.00 2.55
CA LYS A 60 -2.08 2.61 3.04
C LYS A 60 -0.99 3.65 2.75
N LEU A 61 -1.03 4.28 1.58
CA LEU A 61 -0.11 5.39 1.28
C LEU A 61 -0.35 6.59 2.19
N ILE A 62 -1.62 6.93 2.46
CA ILE A 62 -1.97 8.03 3.37
C ILE A 62 -1.50 7.74 4.79
N GLU A 63 -1.68 6.51 5.29
CA GLU A 63 -1.16 6.06 6.59
C GLU A 63 0.36 6.25 6.66
N LEU A 64 1.10 5.78 5.66
CA LEU A 64 2.55 5.92 5.57
C LEU A 64 3.01 7.39 5.65
N GLU A 65 2.39 8.30 4.92
CA GLU A 65 2.77 9.73 4.93
C GLU A 65 2.43 10.40 6.26
N LYS A 66 1.31 10.04 6.89
CA LYS A 66 0.94 10.57 8.22
C LYS A 66 1.94 10.14 9.28
N ASP A 67 2.36 8.88 9.26
CA ASP A 67 3.36 8.37 10.20
C ASP A 67 4.71 9.10 10.05
N LEU A 68 5.13 9.34 8.82
CA LEU A 68 6.34 10.11 8.53
C LEU A 68 6.23 11.56 9.03
N MET A 69 5.09 12.22 8.79
CA MET A 69 4.84 13.58 9.28
C MET A 69 4.88 13.65 10.81
N MET A 70 4.23 12.72 11.51
CA MET A 70 4.24 12.67 12.97
C MET A 70 5.65 12.45 13.51
N GLY A 71 6.45 11.59 12.88
CA GLY A 71 7.85 11.41 13.24
C GLY A 71 8.67 12.70 13.14
N VAL A 72 8.45 13.49 12.08
CA VAL A 72 9.10 14.80 11.90
C VAL A 72 8.66 15.79 12.98
N VAL A 73 7.36 15.90 13.26
CA VAL A 73 6.83 16.83 14.29
C VAL A 73 7.39 16.51 15.67
N LEU A 74 7.46 15.24 16.04
CA LEU A 74 8.04 14.81 17.33
C LEU A 74 9.53 15.11 17.41
N TYR A 75 10.27 14.87 16.33
CA TYR A 75 11.70 15.18 16.27
C TYR A 75 11.97 16.68 16.45
N GLU A 76 11.24 17.54 15.73
CA GLU A 76 11.41 19.01 15.83
C GLU A 76 11.00 19.52 17.23
N SER A 77 9.96 18.94 17.84
CA SER A 77 9.52 19.31 19.19
C SER A 77 10.57 18.98 20.25
N ASN A 78 11.29 17.85 20.10
CA ASN A 78 12.32 17.41 21.04
C ASN A 78 13.68 18.10 20.86
N LYS A 79 13.87 18.86 19.77
CA LYS A 79 15.13 19.57 19.48
C LYS A 79 15.18 20.97 20.11
N ILE A 80 14.03 21.49 20.55
CA ILE A 80 13.87 22.83 21.11
C ILE A 80 13.97 22.82 22.65
N ILE A 81 13.90 21.63 23.27
CA ILE A 81 14.10 21.40 24.71
C ILE A 81 15.54 21.03 25.06
#